data_AF-T1AJW4-F1
#
_entry.id   AF-T1AJW4-F1
#
_cell.length_a   1.000
_cell.length_b   1.000
_cell.length_c   1.000
_cell.angle_alpha   90.00
_cell.angle_beta   90.00
_cell.angle_gamma   90.00
#
_symmetry.space_group_name_H-M   'P 1'
#
loop_
_entity.id
_entity.type
_entity.pdbx_description
1 polymer ?
#
loop_
_entity_poly.entity_id
_entity_poly.type
_entity_poly.pdbx_seq_one_letter_code
_entity_poly.pdbx_strand_id
1 'polypeptide(L)'
;MARMHTKKRGKSKSRKPILESGAKIEGAEENKDEIIKLAIGYAKQGMPPALIGEKLKKEHNVPYIKHILGKKLEQVLKENGIEEKMPYDLLELMKKAV
;
A
#
# COMPACT_ATOMS: atom_id res chain seq x y z
N MET A 1 -3.28 -12.79 -10.89
CA MET A 1 -4.73 -13.05 -11.06
C MET A 1 -4.97 -14.12 -12.13
N ALA A 2 -6.06 -14.90 -12.00
CA ALA A 2 -6.73 -15.47 -13.17
C ALA A 2 -7.47 -14.35 -13.87
N ARG A 3 -8.80 -14.19 -13.76
CA ARG A 3 -9.51 -13.46 -14.83
C ARG A 3 -10.76 -12.70 -14.37
N MET A 4 -10.82 -11.44 -14.77
CA MET A 4 -11.93 -10.50 -14.55
C MET A 4 -12.96 -10.58 -15.70
N HIS A 5 -12.50 -10.80 -16.95
CA HIS A 5 -13.33 -10.98 -18.15
C HIS A 5 -12.69 -11.96 -19.15
N THR A 6 -12.21 -13.14 -18.73
CA THR A 6 -11.51 -14.05 -19.65
C THR A 6 -11.55 -15.54 -19.19
N LYS A 7 -11.29 -16.51 -20.10
CA LYS A 7 -11.53 -17.98 -19.87
C LYS A 7 -10.49 -18.82 -19.09
N LYS A 8 -9.27 -18.32 -18.80
CA LYS A 8 -8.21 -19.08 -18.08
C LYS A 8 -8.44 -19.12 -16.55
N ARG A 9 -7.87 -20.13 -15.88
CA ARG A 9 -8.10 -20.46 -14.44
C ARG A 9 -6.87 -20.34 -13.52
N GLY A 10 -5.78 -19.70 -13.95
CA GLY A 10 -4.53 -19.60 -13.17
C GLY A 10 -4.65 -18.85 -11.82
N LYS A 11 -4.05 -19.37 -10.74
CA LYS A 11 -4.10 -18.72 -9.41
C LYS A 11 -2.70 -18.28 -8.99
N SER A 12 -2.47 -16.96 -9.00
CA SER A 12 -1.29 -16.34 -8.38
C SER A 12 -1.75 -15.14 -7.56
N LYS A 13 -1.44 -15.18 -6.26
CA LYS A 13 -1.76 -14.17 -5.24
C LYS A 13 -0.68 -14.18 -4.16
N SER A 14 -0.39 -13.01 -3.60
CA SER A 14 0.46 -12.90 -2.42
C SER A 14 -0.18 -13.62 -1.23
N ARG A 15 0.63 -14.35 -0.46
CA ARG A 15 0.22 -14.97 0.82
C ARG A 15 0.84 -14.15 1.94
N LYS A 16 -0.02 -13.58 2.80
CA LYS A 16 0.44 -12.84 3.96
C LYS A 16 0.96 -13.83 5.01
N PRO A 17 2.06 -13.52 5.71
CA PRO A 17 2.50 -14.31 6.85
C PRO A 17 1.44 -14.25 7.95
N ILE A 18 1.32 -15.33 8.71
CA ILE A 18 0.45 -15.40 9.88
C ILE A 18 1.22 -14.71 11.01
N LEU A 19 0.98 -13.41 11.17
CA LEU A 19 1.52 -12.62 12.27
C LEU A 19 0.36 -12.19 13.14
N GLU A 20 0.52 -12.25 14.46
CA GLU A 20 -0.39 -11.56 15.37
C GLU A 20 -0.37 -10.06 15.07
N SER A 21 -1.51 -9.39 15.24
CA SER A 21 -1.61 -7.94 15.07
C SER A 21 -0.63 -7.24 16.02
N GLY A 22 0.49 -6.75 15.48
CA GLY A 22 1.55 -6.11 16.26
C GLY A 22 2.74 -6.99 16.60
N ALA A 23 2.82 -8.23 16.09
CA ALA A 23 4.06 -9.00 16.13
C ALA A 23 5.14 -8.23 15.36
N LYS A 24 6.07 -7.63 16.11
CA LYS A 24 7.27 -7.00 15.58
C LYS A 24 7.98 -8.04 14.74
N ILE A 25 8.20 -7.73 13.47
CA ILE A 25 9.18 -8.45 12.69
C ILE A 25 10.52 -8.02 13.30
N GLU A 26 11.28 -8.98 13.83
CA GLU A 26 12.60 -8.74 14.40
C GLU A 26 13.41 -7.89 13.42
N GLY A 27 13.72 -6.64 13.79
CA GLY A 27 14.43 -5.67 12.95
C GLY A 27 13.63 -4.43 12.49
N ALA A 28 12.31 -4.36 12.72
CA ALA A 28 11.52 -3.14 12.45
C ALA A 28 11.51 -2.21 13.67
N GLU A 29 12.66 -1.59 13.96
CA GLU A 29 12.77 -0.46 14.90
C GLU A 29 12.56 0.90 14.22
N GLU A 30 11.76 0.97 13.15
CA GLU A 30 11.48 2.24 12.52
C GLU A 30 10.31 2.95 13.21
N ASN A 31 10.53 4.22 13.56
CA ASN A 31 9.51 5.06 14.17
C ASN A 31 8.29 5.13 13.25
N LYS A 32 7.10 4.84 13.79
CA LYS A 32 5.82 4.97 13.06
C LYS A 32 5.68 6.33 12.38
N ASP A 33 6.23 7.36 13.01
CA ASP A 33 6.23 8.74 12.52
C ASP A 33 7.11 8.94 11.28
N GLU A 34 8.24 8.24 11.17
CA GLU A 34 9.11 8.29 9.99
C GLU A 34 8.42 7.66 8.78
N ILE A 35 7.75 6.53 8.98
CA ILE A 35 6.99 5.86 7.92
C ILE A 35 5.85 6.77 7.42
N ILE A 36 5.16 7.45 8.33
CA ILE A 36 4.10 8.42 7.97
C ILE A 36 4.68 9.58 7.16
N LYS A 37 5.82 10.15 7.59
CA LYS A 37 6.49 11.24 6.86
C LYS A 37 6.92 10.82 5.46
N LEU A 38 7.51 9.63 5.32
CA LEU A 38 7.92 9.07 4.03
C LEU A 38 6.71 8.84 3.12
N ALA A 39 5.64 8.25 3.65
CA ALA A 39 4.40 8.02 2.90
C ALA A 39 3.79 9.34 2.40
N ILE A 40 3.75 10.37 3.24
CA ILE A 40 3.29 11.72 2.86
C ILE A 40 4.21 12.33 1.79
N GLY A 41 5.53 12.18 1.93
CA GLY A 41 6.50 12.65 0.95
C GLY A 41 6.27 12.04 -0.43
N TYR A 42 6.07 10.73 -0.50
CA TYR A 42 5.77 10.05 -1.77
C TYR A 42 4.38 10.40 -2.32
N ALA A 43 3.39 10.59 -1.46
CA ALA A 43 2.06 11.02 -1.89
C ALA A 43 2.10 12.44 -2.49
N LYS A 44 2.89 13.35 -1.92
CA LYS A 44 3.12 14.70 -2.49
C LYS A 44 3.83 14.67 -3.84
N GLN A 45 4.65 13.64 -4.09
CA GLN A 45 5.26 13.39 -5.41
C GLN A 45 4.24 12.87 -6.44
N GLY A 46 2.97 12.69 -6.06
CA GLY A 46 1.93 12.17 -6.93
C GLY A 46 2.04 10.66 -7.17
N MET A 47 2.77 9.94 -6.31
CA MET A 47 2.86 8.49 -6.42
C MET A 47 1.55 7.83 -5.96
N PRO A 48 1.09 6.78 -6.65
CA PRO A 48 -0.11 6.09 -6.27
C PRO A 48 0.12 5.20 -5.03
N PRO A 49 -0.92 4.97 -4.23
CA PRO A 49 -0.81 4.24 -2.96
C PRO A 49 -0.25 2.82 -3.13
N ALA A 50 -0.52 2.17 -4.26
CA ALA A 50 0.04 0.85 -4.59
C ALA A 50 1.58 0.90 -4.76
N LEU A 51 2.11 1.91 -5.46
CA LEU A 51 3.55 2.08 -5.65
C LEU A 51 4.24 2.53 -4.36
N ILE A 52 3.59 3.38 -3.56
CA ILE A 52 4.11 3.79 -2.25
C ILE A 52 4.34 2.54 -1.37
N GLY A 53 3.36 1.63 -1.31
CA GLY A 53 3.49 0.39 -0.56
C GLY A 53 4.62 -0.52 -1.06
N GLU A 54 4.84 -0.60 -2.37
CA GLU A 54 5.94 -1.39 -2.95
C GLU A 54 7.30 -0.78 -2.66
N LYS A 55 7.41 0.55 -2.74
CA LYS A 55 8.65 1.28 -2.48
C LYS A 55 9.07 1.20 -1.01
N LEU A 56 8.12 1.39 -0.10
CA LEU A 56 8.34 1.19 1.35
C LEU A 56 8.82 -0.23 1.65
N LYS A 57 8.29 -1.22 0.93
CA LYS A 57 8.70 -2.62 1.10
C LYS A 57 10.11 -2.92 0.57
N LYS A 58 10.50 -2.33 -0.57
CA LYS A 58 11.79 -2.60 -1.22
C LYS A 58 12.95 -1.81 -0.62
N GLU A 59 12.73 -0.54 -0.32
CA GLU A 59 13.80 0.39 0.08
C GLU A 59 13.93 0.49 1.59
N HIS A 60 12.81 0.49 2.32
CA HIS A 60 12.76 0.72 3.77
C HIS A 60 12.48 -0.58 4.54
N ASN A 61 12.50 -1.73 3.86
CA ASN A 61 12.20 -3.04 4.46
C ASN A 61 10.89 -3.10 5.26
N VAL A 62 9.90 -2.25 4.95
CA VAL A 62 8.59 -2.19 5.61
C VAL A 62 7.61 -3.14 4.91
N PRO A 63 7.31 -4.33 5.46
CA PRO A 63 6.62 -5.37 4.70
C PRO A 63 5.10 -5.16 4.64
N TYR A 64 4.47 -4.82 5.78
CA TYR A 64 3.03 -4.57 5.87
C TYR A 64 2.73 -3.37 6.76
N ILE A 65 2.40 -2.25 6.12
CA ILE A 65 2.00 -0.98 6.75
C ILE A 65 0.89 -1.20 7.80
N LYS A 66 -0.10 -2.06 7.50
CA LYS A 66 -1.19 -2.38 8.43
C LYS A 66 -0.72 -3.02 9.73
N HIS A 67 0.35 -3.82 9.71
CA HIS A 67 0.84 -4.50 10.91
C HIS A 67 1.63 -3.56 11.82
N ILE A 68 2.30 -2.55 11.24
CA ILE A 68 3.13 -1.59 11.97
C ILE A 68 2.27 -0.43 12.50
N LEU A 69 1.46 0.18 11.63
CA LEU A 69 0.67 1.37 11.95
C LEU A 69 -0.74 1.05 12.48
N GLY A 70 -1.21 -0.19 12.33
CA GLY A 70 -2.59 -0.58 12.66
C GLY A 70 -3.66 -0.06 11.68
N LYS A 71 -3.32 0.96 10.88
CA LYS A 71 -4.18 1.58 9.88
C LYS A 71 -3.77 1.20 8.45
N LYS A 72 -4.69 1.32 7.50
CA LYS A 72 -4.37 1.21 6.06
C LYS A 72 -3.68 2.49 5.58
N LEU A 73 -2.86 2.38 4.55
CA LEU A 73 -2.20 3.54 3.91
C LEU A 73 -3.22 4.61 3.48
N GLU A 74 -4.35 4.21 2.90
CA GLU A 74 -5.44 5.13 2.54
C GLU A 74 -5.95 5.93 3.73
N GLN A 75 -6.09 5.32 4.90
CA GLN A 75 -6.55 6.02 6.11
C GLN A 75 -5.50 7.03 6.58
N VAL A 76 -4.22 6.67 6.52
CA VAL A 76 -3.11 7.58 6.84
C VAL A 76 -3.10 8.78 5.90
N LEU A 77 -3.32 8.58 4.60
CA LEU A 77 -3.36 9.67 3.62
C LEU A 77 -4.56 10.60 3.84
N LYS A 78 -5.74 10.03 4.14
CA LYS A 78 -6.95 10.80 4.49
C LYS A 78 -6.78 11.65 5.74
N GLU A 79 -6.22 11.06 6.80
CA GLU A 79 -5.94 11.78 8.06
C GLU A 79 -4.96 12.95 7.86
N ASN A 80 -4.10 12.88 6.84
CA ASN A 80 -3.15 13.94 6.50
C ASN A 80 -3.66 14.90 5.41
N GLY A 81 -4.95 14.83 5.04
CA GLY A 81 -5.58 15.75 4.10
C GLY A 81 -5.21 15.55 2.63
N ILE A 82 -4.53 14.44 2.29
CA ILE A 82 -4.24 14.06 0.90
C ILE A 82 -5.35 13.12 0.45
N GLU A 83 -6.53 13.68 0.24
CA GLU A 83 -7.66 12.93 -0.31
C GLU A 83 -7.72 13.10 -1.82
N GLU A 84 -7.57 11.98 -2.55
CA GLU A 84 -7.94 11.93 -3.95
C GLU A 84 -9.48 11.89 -4.06
N LYS A 85 -10.05 12.77 -4.88
CA LYS A 85 -11.51 12.83 -5.14
C LYS A 85 -12.06 11.53 -5.70
N MET A 86 -11.21 10.74 -6.37
CA MET A 86 -11.58 9.50 -7.02
C MET A 86 -10.62 8.39 -6.58
N PRO A 87 -11.11 7.16 -6.32
CA PRO A 87 -10.22 6.07 -5.98
C PRO A 87 -9.29 5.73 -7.14
N TYR A 88 -8.03 5.46 -6.80
CA TYR A 88 -6.96 5.19 -7.75
C TYR A 88 -7.28 4.06 -8.74
N ASP A 89 -7.95 2.99 -8.29
CA ASP A 89 -8.34 1.87 -9.14
C ASP A 89 -9.25 2.28 -10.31
N LEU A 90 -10.15 3.25 -10.08
CA LEU A 90 -11.02 3.77 -11.15
C LEU A 90 -10.26 4.67 -12.11
N LEU A 91 -9.34 5.49 -11.59
CA LEU A 91 -8.47 6.33 -12.42
C LEU A 91 -7.63 5.49 -13.37
N GLU A 92 -7.05 4.39 -12.89
CA GLU A 92 -6.24 3.49 -13.71
C GLU A 92 -7.10 2.75 -14.76
N LEU A 93 -8.33 2.36 -14.41
CA LEU A 93 -9.27 1.77 -15.37
C LEU A 93 -9.67 2.77 -16.47
N MET A 94 -9.95 4.03 -16.11
CA MET A 94 -10.24 5.09 -17.07
C MET A 94 -9.04 5.37 -17.98
N LYS A 95 -7.84 5.49 -17.40
CA LYS A 95 -6.59 5.68 -18.16
C LYS A 95 -6.32 4.55 -19.15
N LYS A 96 -6.71 3.31 -18.83
CA LYS A 96 -6.57 2.16 -19.72
C LYS A 96 -7.63 2.12 -20.83
N ALA A 97 -8.78 2.75 -20.60
CA ALA A 97 -9.89 2.75 -21.55
C ALA A 97 -9.75 3.83 -22.64
N VAL A 98 -8.99 4.89 -22.34
CA VAL A 98 -8.54 5.91 -23.30
C VAL A 98 -7.32 5.40 -24.06
#